data_AF-A0A7Z9E463-F1
#
_entry.id   AF-A0A7Z9E463-F1
#
_cell.length_a   1.000
_cell.length_b   1.000
_cell.length_c   1.000
_cell.angle_alpha   90.00
_cell.angle_beta   90.00
_cell.angle_gamma   90.00
#
_symmetry.space_group_name_H-M   'P 1'
#
loop_
_entity.id
_entity.type
_entity.pdbx_description
1 polymer ?
#
loop_
_entity_poly.entity_id
_entity_poly.type
_entity_poly.pdbx_seq_one_letter_code
_entity_poly.pdbx_strand_id
1 'polypeptide(L)'
;MSLENTKIETTVPQEWADQLGELSLETGRTVEELVQEALGQYLARIKTAFAPASIDLEASNIEIQKELSILKQKVQSLEQLLNQVAKLEAKIFSLEKIVSPELSIPPNSTFAQLLTNDEDYDEPDEIMTDFLPDSR
;
A
#
# COMPACT_ATOMS: atom_id res chain seq x y z
N MET A 1 13.20 25.02 42.09
CA MET A 1 11.73 25.00 41.89
C MET A 1 11.12 24.62 43.21
N SER A 2 10.49 25.55 43.93
CA SER A 2 9.78 25.23 45.17
C SER A 2 8.49 24.51 44.78
N LEU A 3 8.32 23.26 45.23
CA LEU A 3 7.05 22.57 45.09
C LEU A 3 6.09 23.19 46.10
N GLU A 4 5.28 24.14 45.67
CA GLU A 4 4.19 24.64 46.50
C GLU A 4 3.20 23.49 46.71
N ASN A 5 3.00 23.10 47.96
CA ASN A 5 2.00 22.09 48.33
C ASN A 5 0.62 22.62 47.94
N THR A 6 0.14 22.17 46.78
CA THR A 6 -1.19 22.52 46.28
C THR A 6 -2.22 21.69 47.04
N LYS A 7 -3.11 22.35 47.78
CA LYS A 7 -4.22 21.69 48.45
C LYS A 7 -5.28 21.27 47.42
N ILE A 8 -5.60 19.99 47.37
CA ILE A 8 -6.66 19.44 46.52
C ILE A 8 -7.81 19.02 47.43
N GLU A 9 -8.99 19.61 47.22
CA GLU A 9 -10.22 19.22 47.91
C GLU A 9 -11.16 18.56 46.91
N THR A 10 -11.68 17.39 47.27
CA THR A 10 -12.60 16.63 46.42
C THR A 10 -13.62 15.89 47.28
N THR A 11 -14.76 15.56 46.69
CA THR A 11 -15.77 14.70 47.31
C THR A 11 -15.66 13.30 46.72
N VAL A 12 -15.58 12.31 47.59
CA VAL A 12 -15.55 10.89 47.20
C VAL A 12 -16.76 10.15 47.78
N PRO A 13 -17.17 9.02 47.19
CA PRO A 13 -18.17 8.15 47.80
C PRO A 13 -17.78 7.73 49.22
N GLN A 14 -18.78 7.57 50.10
CA GLN A 14 -18.55 7.19 51.50
C GLN A 14 -17.77 5.87 51.62
N GLU A 15 -18.11 4.88 50.79
CA GLU A 15 -17.42 3.58 50.76
C GLU A 15 -15.91 3.73 50.52
N TRP A 16 -15.50 4.71 49.68
CA TRP A 16 -14.09 4.95 49.39
C TRP A 16 -13.39 5.65 50.56
N ALA A 17 -14.09 6.55 51.24
CA ALA A 17 -13.57 7.20 52.44
C ALA A 17 -13.33 6.18 53.56
N ASP A 18 -14.26 5.24 53.74
CA ASP A 18 -14.15 4.18 54.75
C ASP A 18 -12.97 3.25 54.43
N GLN A 19 -12.82 2.82 53.16
CA GLN A 19 -11.70 2.00 52.71
C GLN A 19 -10.34 2.70 52.86
N LEU A 20 -10.25 3.99 52.51
CA LEU A 20 -9.03 4.78 52.70
C LEU A 20 -8.68 4.95 54.18
N GLY A 21 -9.69 5.10 55.04
CA GLY A 21 -9.50 5.14 56.49
C GLY A 21 -8.96 3.83 57.04
N GLU A 22 -9.50 2.69 56.60
CA GLU A 22 -9.01 1.36 56.99
C GLU A 22 -7.57 1.12 56.50
N LEU A 23 -7.28 1.44 55.25
CA LEU A 23 -5.92 1.37 54.67
C LEU A 23 -4.93 2.29 55.39
N SER A 24 -5.36 3.47 55.82
CA SER A 24 -4.54 4.39 56.63
C SER A 24 -4.16 3.76 57.97
N LEU A 25 -5.10 3.09 58.64
CA LEU A 25 -4.85 2.39 59.90
C LEU A 25 -3.93 1.18 59.72
N GLU A 26 -4.13 0.39 58.66
CA GLU A 26 -3.33 -0.80 58.38
C GLU A 26 -1.88 -0.46 58.02
N THR A 27 -1.68 0.58 57.20
CA THR A 27 -0.34 0.96 56.69
C THR A 27 0.38 1.94 57.59
N GLY A 28 -0.31 2.54 58.58
CA GLY A 28 0.20 3.61 59.42
C GLY A 28 0.50 4.92 58.67
N ARG A 29 0.01 5.04 57.43
CA ARG A 29 0.16 6.24 56.59
C ARG A 29 -1.07 7.12 56.70
N THR A 30 -0.92 8.40 56.44
CA THR A 30 -2.06 9.32 56.37
C THR A 30 -2.83 9.11 55.07
N VAL A 31 -4.13 9.45 55.07
CA VAL A 31 -4.96 9.41 53.86
C VAL A 31 -4.36 10.28 52.75
N GLU A 32 -3.77 11.43 53.11
CA GLU A 32 -3.11 12.34 52.16
C GLU A 32 -1.94 11.66 51.43
N GLU A 33 -1.07 10.95 52.17
CA GLU A 33 0.06 10.22 51.59
C GLU A 33 -0.41 9.08 50.68
N LEU A 34 -1.46 8.35 51.08
CA LEU A 34 -2.04 7.28 50.27
C LEU A 34 -2.63 7.80 48.95
N VAL A 35 -3.35 8.93 49.02
CA VAL A 35 -3.91 9.57 47.82
C VAL A 35 -2.80 10.11 46.92
N GLN A 36 -1.77 10.73 47.49
CA GLN A 36 -0.63 11.24 46.73
C GLN A 36 0.13 10.11 46.03
N GLU A 37 0.33 8.98 46.71
CA GLU A 37 0.96 7.79 46.12
C GLU A 37 0.10 7.20 45.01
N ALA A 38 -1.21 7.05 45.23
CA ALA A 38 -2.14 6.56 44.21
C ALA A 38 -2.16 7.46 42.96
N LEU A 39 -2.19 8.79 43.16
CA LEU A 39 -2.08 9.75 42.07
C LEU A 39 -0.74 9.63 41.35
N GLY A 40 0.37 9.48 42.08
CA GLY A 40 1.69 9.26 41.51
C GLY A 40 1.74 7.99 40.63
N GLN A 41 1.21 6.88 41.13
CA GLN A 41 1.12 5.63 40.39
C GLN A 41 0.21 5.75 39.16
N TYR A 42 -0.93 6.43 39.29
CA TYR A 42 -1.86 6.66 38.19
C TYR A 42 -1.23 7.53 37.09
N LEU A 43 -0.58 8.64 37.46
CA LEU A 43 0.12 9.50 36.51
C LEU A 43 1.31 8.79 35.85
N ALA A 44 2.03 7.94 36.58
CA ALA A 44 3.08 7.10 36.00
C ALA A 44 2.51 6.12 34.98
N ARG A 45 1.39 5.45 35.31
CA ARG A 45 0.69 4.52 34.40
C ARG A 45 0.14 5.24 33.17
N ILE A 46 -0.43 6.43 33.32
CA ILE A 46 -0.85 7.28 32.19
C ILE A 46 0.35 7.63 31.34
N LYS A 47 1.48 8.07 31.92
CA LYS A 47 2.68 8.38 31.13
C LYS A 47 3.21 7.18 30.35
N THR A 48 3.03 5.95 30.85
CA THR A 48 3.42 4.73 30.13
C THR A 48 2.37 4.26 29.11
N ALA A 49 1.08 4.46 29.40
CA ALA A 49 -0.03 4.04 28.53
C ALA A 49 -0.35 5.07 27.43
N PHE A 50 -0.07 6.34 27.70
CA PHE A 50 -0.11 7.48 26.80
C PHE A 50 1.29 8.00 26.49
N ALA A 51 2.34 7.19 26.69
CA ALA A 51 3.48 7.34 25.80
C ALA A 51 2.86 7.03 24.42
N PRO A 52 2.64 8.01 23.53
CA PRO A 52 2.48 7.62 22.15
C PRO A 52 3.69 6.72 21.89
N ALA A 53 3.51 5.58 21.24
CA ALA A 53 4.62 5.07 20.45
C ALA A 53 5.13 6.31 19.74
N SER A 54 6.29 6.83 20.16
CA SER A 54 6.86 8.00 19.55
C SER A 54 7.20 7.47 18.19
N ILE A 55 6.26 7.62 17.26
CA ILE A 55 6.49 7.45 15.85
C ILE A 55 7.66 8.38 15.66
N ASP A 56 8.83 7.76 15.53
CA ASP A 56 10.06 8.47 15.32
C ASP A 56 9.87 9.12 13.95
N LEU A 57 9.35 10.34 13.97
CA LEU A 57 8.95 11.09 12.79
C LEU A 57 10.16 11.25 11.87
N GLU A 58 11.36 11.24 12.43
CA GLU A 58 12.61 11.28 11.70
C GLU A 58 12.88 9.95 11.00
N ALA A 59 12.73 8.81 11.68
CA ALA A 59 12.81 7.49 11.04
C ALA A 59 11.75 7.30 9.94
N SER A 60 10.50 7.71 10.19
CA SER A 60 9.41 7.62 9.22
C SER A 60 9.65 8.54 8.00
N ASN A 61 10.20 9.74 8.21
CA ASN A 61 10.55 10.65 7.13
C ASN A 61 11.71 10.09 6.28
N ILE A 62 12.73 9.49 6.90
CA ILE A 62 13.82 8.82 6.19
C ILE A 62 13.30 7.66 5.34
N GLU A 63 12.38 6.86 5.88
CA GLU A 63 11.77 5.73 5.15
C GLU A 63 10.95 6.22 3.95
N ILE A 64 10.12 7.24 4.13
CA ILE A 64 9.35 7.86 3.04
C ILE A 64 10.27 8.43 1.96
N GLN A 65 11.37 9.10 2.33
CA GLN A 65 12.34 9.61 1.37
C GLN A 65 13.01 8.49 0.56
N LYS A 66 13.31 7.37 1.21
CA LYS A 66 13.87 6.19 0.55
C LYS A 66 12.89 5.59 -0.45
N GLU A 67 11.64 5.40 -0.07
CA GLU A 67 10.59 4.90 -0.97
C GLU A 67 10.37 5.83 -2.16
N LEU A 68 10.35 7.14 -1.92
CA LEU A 68 10.20 8.15 -2.96
C LEU A 68 11.37 8.10 -3.96
N SER A 69 12.60 7.90 -3.48
CA SER A 69 13.78 7.73 -4.34
C SER A 69 13.68 6.48 -5.22
N ILE A 70 13.28 5.34 -4.63
CA ILE A 70 13.05 4.08 -5.36
C ILE A 70 11.96 4.27 -6.43
N LEU A 71 10.87 4.96 -6.08
CA LEU A 71 9.78 5.20 -7.01
C LEU A 71 10.21 6.08 -8.19
N LYS A 72 10.98 7.15 -7.94
CA LYS A 72 11.56 7.98 -9.01
C LYS A 72 12.44 7.18 -9.97
N GLN A 73 13.27 6.29 -9.43
CA GLN A 73 14.12 5.43 -10.26
C GLN A 73 13.30 4.47 -11.13
N LYS A 74 12.22 3.89 -10.57
CA LYS A 74 11.30 3.05 -11.34
C LYS A 74 10.62 3.85 -12.46
N VAL A 75 10.14 5.06 -12.19
CA VAL A 75 9.52 5.92 -13.21
C VAL A 75 10.49 6.22 -14.35
N GLN A 76 11.74 6.59 -14.06
CA GLN A 76 12.75 6.80 -15.11
C GLN A 76 12.99 5.54 -15.97
N SER A 77 13.03 4.36 -15.35
CA SER A 77 13.18 3.11 -16.11
C SER A 77 11.98 2.83 -17.02
N LEU A 78 10.77 3.16 -16.58
CA LEU A 78 9.55 3.00 -17.36
C LEU A 78 9.49 3.99 -18.54
N GLU A 79 9.91 5.24 -18.35
CA GLU A 79 9.99 6.23 -19.44
C GLU A 79 10.96 5.79 -20.55
N GLN A 80 12.09 5.18 -20.17
CA GLN A 80 13.02 4.61 -21.14
C GLN A 80 12.38 3.44 -21.92
N LEU A 81 11.67 2.57 -21.23
CA LEU A 81 10.98 1.43 -21.84
C LEU A 81 9.88 1.89 -22.79
N LEU A 82 9.08 2.89 -22.39
CA LEU A 82 8.02 3.48 -23.21
C LEU A 82 8.58 4.07 -24.51
N ASN A 83 9.72 4.75 -24.44
CA ASN A 83 10.41 5.26 -25.63
C ASN A 83 10.92 4.14 -26.56
N GLN A 84 11.36 3.02 -26.00
CA GLN A 84 11.78 1.86 -26.80
C GLN A 84 10.59 1.19 -27.49
N VAL A 85 9.47 1.03 -26.78
CA VAL A 85 8.21 0.51 -27.33
C VAL A 85 7.73 1.40 -28.47
N ALA A 86 7.66 2.72 -28.28
CA ALA A 86 7.27 3.66 -29.33
C ALA A 86 8.16 3.57 -30.59
N LYS A 87 9.48 3.36 -30.42
CA LYS A 87 10.40 3.14 -31.55
C LYS A 87 10.16 1.81 -32.25
N LEU A 88 9.81 0.75 -31.51
CA LEU A 88 9.50 -0.55 -32.07
C LEU A 88 8.17 -0.52 -32.82
N GLU A 89 7.13 0.11 -32.27
CA GLU A 89 5.85 0.32 -32.93
C GLU A 89 6.02 1.09 -34.26
N ALA A 90 6.80 2.16 -34.25
CA ALA A 90 7.10 2.91 -35.48
C ALA A 90 7.84 2.06 -36.54
N LYS A 91 8.73 1.16 -36.11
CA LYS A 91 9.42 0.22 -37.01
C LYS A 91 8.47 -0.84 -37.56
N ILE A 92 7.60 -1.40 -36.73
CA ILE A 92 6.57 -2.38 -37.15
C ILE A 92 5.66 -1.73 -38.19
N PHE A 93 5.13 -0.55 -37.92
CA PHE A 93 4.29 0.19 -38.88
C PHE A 93 5.01 0.47 -40.21
N SER A 94 6.31 0.76 -40.16
CA SER A 94 7.12 0.97 -41.36
C SER A 94 7.34 -0.33 -42.14
N LEU A 95 7.50 -1.46 -41.46
CA LEU A 95 7.65 -2.79 -42.08
C LEU A 95 6.34 -3.30 -42.66
N GLU A 96 5.20 -3.09 -41.99
CA GLU A 96 3.87 -3.45 -42.51
C GLU A 96 3.58 -2.78 -43.86
N LYS A 97 3.99 -1.51 -44.02
CA LYS A 97 3.91 -0.79 -45.30
C LYS A 97 4.80 -1.35 -46.42
N ILE A 98 5.84 -2.10 -46.07
CA ILE A 98 6.77 -2.71 -47.03
C ILE A 98 6.33 -4.14 -47.38
N VAL A 99 5.82 -4.89 -46.39
CA VAL A 99 5.40 -6.30 -46.52
C VAL A 99 4.03 -6.43 -47.16
N SER A 100 3.20 -5.39 -47.09
CA SER A 100 1.96 -5.30 -47.86
C SER A 100 2.15 -4.33 -49.03
N PRO A 101 2.87 -4.70 -50.11
CA PRO A 101 2.68 -3.97 -51.34
C PRO A 101 1.22 -4.18 -51.72
N GLU A 102 0.46 -3.10 -51.86
CA GLU A 102 -0.80 -3.15 -52.62
C GLU A 102 -0.46 -3.81 -53.95
N LEU A 103 -0.84 -5.08 -54.08
CA LEU A 103 -0.78 -5.81 -55.32
C LEU A 103 -1.78 -5.11 -56.25
N SER A 104 -1.30 -4.08 -56.94
CA SER A 104 -1.94 -3.51 -58.12
C SER A 104 -1.90 -4.55 -59.23
N ILE A 105 -2.65 -5.64 -59.04
CA ILE A 105 -2.96 -6.57 -60.10
C ILE A 105 -3.98 -5.83 -60.97
N PRO A 106 -3.66 -5.51 -62.23
CA PRO A 106 -4.64 -4.91 -63.12
C PRO A 106 -5.85 -5.85 -63.19
N PRO A 107 -7.09 -5.32 -63.18
CA PRO A 107 -8.33 -6.12 -63.09
C PRO A 107 -8.55 -7.08 -64.30
N ASN A 108 -7.64 -7.08 -65.27
CA ASN A 108 -7.66 -7.94 -66.46
C ASN A 108 -6.54 -9.01 -66.45
N SER A 109 -5.89 -9.25 -65.31
CA SER A 109 -4.95 -10.37 -65.20
C SER A 109 -5.70 -11.68 -65.02
N THR A 110 -5.31 -12.72 -65.76
CA THR A 110 -5.83 -14.10 -65.65
C THR A 110 -5.79 -14.64 -64.21
N PHE A 111 -4.84 -14.16 -63.40
CA PHE A 111 -4.73 -14.50 -61.98
C PHE A 111 -5.86 -13.91 -61.11
N ALA A 112 -6.37 -12.71 -61.45
CA ALA A 112 -7.46 -12.08 -60.71
C ALA A 112 -8.80 -12.79 -60.95
N GLN A 113 -9.01 -13.35 -62.15
CA GLN A 113 -10.21 -14.15 -62.47
C GLN A 113 -10.21 -15.50 -61.75
N LEU A 114 -9.03 -16.05 -61.43
CA LEU A 114 -8.90 -17.31 -60.69
C LEU A 114 -9.31 -17.14 -59.21
N LEU A 115 -9.02 -15.99 -58.61
CA LEU A 115 -9.31 -15.71 -57.20
C LEU A 115 -10.80 -15.41 -56.91
N THR A 116 -11.57 -15.02 -57.92
CA THR A 116 -12.99 -14.65 -57.76
C THR A 116 -13.96 -15.81 -58.02
N ASN A 117 -13.45 -16.98 -58.39
CA ASN A 117 -14.27 -18.08 -58.89
C ASN A 117 -14.36 -19.30 -57.97
N ASP A 118 -13.93 -19.18 -56.71
CA ASP A 118 -14.20 -20.17 -55.66
C ASP A 118 -15.50 -19.79 -54.92
N GLU A 119 -16.64 -20.05 -55.58
CA GLU A 119 -17.80 -20.55 -54.86
C GLU A 119 -17.49 -21.99 -54.46
N ASP A 120 -16.77 -22.20 -53.36
CA ASP A 120 -16.80 -23.47 -52.63
C ASP A 120 -16.44 -23.23 -51.17
N TYR A 121 -17.38 -23.61 -50.31
CA TYR A 121 -17.30 -23.63 -48.86
C TYR A 121 -16.17 -24.56 -48.41
N ASP A 122 -15.33 -24.10 -47.49
CA ASP A 122 -14.85 -24.94 -46.38
C ASP A 122 -14.55 -24.03 -45.18
N GLU A 123 -15.16 -24.38 -44.05
CA GLU A 123 -15.02 -23.71 -42.75
C GLU A 123 -13.56 -23.71 -42.30
N PRO A 124 -13.11 -22.72 -41.49
CA PRO A 124 -11.77 -22.78 -40.91
C PRO A 124 -11.68 -23.96 -39.93
N ASP A 125 -10.86 -24.96 -40.26
CA ASP A 125 -10.52 -26.09 -39.39
C ASP A 125 -10.10 -25.61 -38.00
N GLU A 126 -10.81 -26.09 -36.97
CA GLU A 126 -10.50 -25.83 -35.56
C GLU A 126 -9.08 -26.32 -35.22
N ILE A 127 -8.20 -25.39 -34.82
CA ILE A 127 -6.88 -25.75 -34.32
C ILE A 127 -6.99 -26.57 -33.03
N MET A 128 -6.51 -27.82 -33.08
CA MET A 128 -6.46 -28.75 -31.95
C MET A 128 -5.79 -28.12 -30.71
N THR A 129 -6.54 -27.98 -29.62
CA THR A 129 -6.10 -27.51 -28.29
C THR A 129 -5.27 -28.55 -27.52
N ASP A 130 -4.46 -29.35 -28.21
CA ASP A 130 -3.75 -30.52 -27.64
C ASP A 130 -2.39 -30.17 -26.99
N PHE A 131 -2.13 -28.91 -26.67
CA PHE A 131 -0.91 -28.47 -25.98
C PHE A 131 -1.07 -28.28 -24.46
N LEU A 132 -2.16 -28.74 -23.86
CA LEU A 132 -2.30 -28.80 -22.40
C LEU A 132 -1.95 -30.21 -21.92
N PRO A 133 -0.74 -30.47 -21.38
CA PRO A 133 -0.52 -31.65 -20.59
C PRO A 133 -1.36 -31.54 -19.30
N ASP A 134 -2.28 -32.49 -19.13
CA ASP A 134 -2.97 -32.69 -17.86
C ASP A 134 -1.95 -32.85 -16.73
N SER A 135 -2.20 -32.13 -15.64
CA SER A 135 -1.40 -32.18 -14.43
C SER A 135 -1.48 -33.56 -13.76
N ARG A 136 -0.36 -34.25 -13.62
CA ARG A 136 -0.04 -35.14 -12.48
C ARG A 136 1.43 -35.53 -12.42
#